data_AF-A0A2D4IAM0-F1
#
_entry.id   AF-A0A2D4IAM0-F1
#
_cell.length_a   1.000
_cell.length_b   1.000
_cell.length_c   1.000
_cell.angle_alpha   90.00
_cell.angle_beta   90.00
_cell.angle_gamma   90.00
#
_symmetry.space_group_name_H-M   'P 1'
#
loop_
_entity.id
_entity.type
_entity.pdbx_description
1 polymer ?
#
loop_
_entity_poly.entity_id
_entity_poly.type
_entity_poly.pdbx_seq_one_letter_code
_entity_poly.pdbx_strand_id
1 'polypeptide(L)'
;MHLFFWKNVATKIPIALSRFWILNPVIVKETAVDILQYLEPQSRFFWAQNIPTIGMMATVLASHLCDEVSLAGFGYNLRQPKAPLHYYDSVCMVAMKSQTMHNVTWETVILQQLVREGAISDLSGGIDCHFCKEQG
;
A
#
# COMPACT_ATOMS: atom_id res chain seq x y z
N MET A 1 -31.37 5.70 -4.96
CA MET A 1 -30.83 4.44 -4.41
C MET A 1 -29.65 4.02 -5.28
N HIS A 2 -28.41 4.29 -4.85
CA HIS A 2 -27.21 3.91 -5.60
C HIS A 2 -26.94 2.42 -5.37
N LEU A 3 -27.35 1.58 -6.32
CA LEU A 3 -27.33 0.12 -6.20
C LEU A 3 -25.93 -0.53 -6.26
N PHE A 4 -24.85 0.24 -6.48
CA PHE A 4 -23.54 -0.33 -6.87
C PHE A 4 -22.32 0.10 -6.03
N PHE A 5 -22.39 1.18 -5.23
CA PHE A 5 -21.23 1.66 -4.45
C PHE A 5 -21.54 1.73 -2.96
N TRP A 6 -20.59 1.33 -2.12
CA TRP A 6 -20.74 1.32 -0.65
C TRP A 6 -20.66 2.72 -0.01
N LYS A 7 -20.27 3.74 -0.80
CA LYS A 7 -20.24 5.16 -0.43
C LYS A 7 -20.64 6.03 -1.64
N ASN A 8 -20.96 7.29 -1.38
CA ASN A 8 -21.14 8.28 -2.44
C ASN A 8 -19.83 8.47 -3.22
N VAL A 9 -19.94 8.49 -4.55
CA VAL A 9 -18.82 8.68 -5.47
C VAL A 9 -19.05 9.93 -6.30
N ALA A 10 -17.97 10.56 -6.76
CA ALA A 10 -18.06 11.69 -7.68
C ALA A 10 -18.75 11.25 -8.98
N THR A 11 -19.77 11.99 -9.41
CA THR A 11 -20.52 11.69 -10.65
C THR A 11 -19.92 12.37 -11.89
N LYS A 12 -19.01 13.33 -11.68
CA LYS A 12 -18.29 14.07 -12.72
C LYS A 12 -16.86 14.34 -12.26
N ILE A 13 -15.89 14.18 -13.16
CA ILE A 13 -14.48 14.46 -12.93
C ILE A 13 -14.02 15.40 -14.05
N PRO A 14 -13.42 16.57 -13.73
CA PRO A 14 -13.03 17.57 -14.73
C PRO A 14 -11.68 17.24 -15.39
N ILE A 15 -11.55 16.02 -15.92
CA ILE A 15 -10.34 15.53 -16.59
C ILE A 15 -10.74 14.98 -17.97
N ALA A 16 -9.89 15.18 -18.99
CA ALA A 16 -10.14 14.68 -20.34
C ALA A 16 -9.99 13.15 -20.39
N LEU A 17 -10.79 12.46 -21.22
CA LEU A 17 -10.78 11.00 -21.36
C LEU A 17 -9.38 10.44 -21.69
N SER A 18 -8.59 11.15 -22.49
CA SER A 18 -7.22 10.75 -22.87
C SER A 18 -6.22 10.76 -21.71
N ARG A 19 -6.58 11.32 -20.56
CA ARG A 19 -5.75 11.34 -19.34
C ARG A 19 -6.19 10.28 -18.32
N PHE A 20 -7.22 9.49 -18.63
CA PHE A 20 -7.60 8.36 -17.81
C PHE A 20 -6.82 7.13 -18.23
N TRP A 21 -6.20 6.49 -17.23
CA TRP A 21 -5.49 5.24 -17.39
C TRP A 21 -6.17 4.20 -16.50
N ILE A 22 -6.36 3.01 -17.04
CA ILE A 22 -6.93 1.88 -16.31
C ILE A 22 -5.78 0.99 -15.88
N LEU A 23 -5.63 0.80 -14.57
CA LEU A 23 -4.66 -0.14 -14.03
C LEU A 23 -4.98 -1.55 -14.56
N ASN A 24 -3.99 -2.19 -15.17
CA ASN A 24 -4.14 -3.57 -15.61
C ASN A 24 -4.28 -4.49 -14.38
N PRO A 25 -5.36 -5.27 -14.25
CA PRO A 25 -5.55 -6.19 -13.11
C PRO A 25 -4.44 -7.23 -12.93
N VAL A 26 -3.63 -7.49 -13.96
CA VAL A 26 -2.44 -8.35 -13.84
C VAL A 26 -1.47 -7.82 -12.78
N ILE A 27 -1.27 -6.50 -12.70
CA ILE A 27 -0.40 -5.90 -11.68
C ILE A 27 -0.95 -6.14 -10.27
N VAL A 28 -2.28 -6.10 -10.11
CA VAL A 28 -2.93 -6.40 -8.82
C VAL A 28 -2.68 -7.86 -8.43
N LYS A 29 -2.83 -8.78 -9.39
CA LYS A 29 -2.57 -10.21 -9.18
C LYS A 29 -1.09 -10.46 -8.83
N GLU A 30 -0.17 -9.93 -9.61
CA GLU A 30 1.27 -10.06 -9.42
C GLU A 30 1.69 -9.52 -8.05
N THR A 31 1.20 -8.34 -7.68
CA THR A 31 1.46 -7.76 -6.36
C THR A 31 0.99 -8.71 -5.25
N ALA A 32 -0.22 -9.27 -5.37
CA ALA A 32 -0.79 -10.12 -4.33
C ALA A 32 -0.10 -11.50 -4.25
N VAL A 33 0.10 -12.17 -5.38
CA VAL A 33 0.48 -13.59 -5.45
C VAL A 33 1.98 -13.75 -5.58
N ASP A 34 2.62 -13.00 -6.48
CA ASP A 34 4.03 -13.22 -6.82
C ASP A 34 4.95 -12.45 -5.88
N ILE A 35 4.60 -11.19 -5.56
CA ILE A 35 5.40 -10.32 -4.68
C ILE A 35 5.07 -10.54 -3.21
N LEU A 36 3.79 -10.47 -2.84
CA LEU A 36 3.36 -10.61 -1.44
C LEU A 36 3.10 -12.06 -1.04
N GLN A 37 3.09 -13.01 -1.97
CA GLN A 37 2.88 -14.44 -1.67
C GLN A 37 1.61 -14.71 -0.83
N TYR A 38 0.57 -13.90 -1.03
CA TYR A 38 -0.71 -14.17 -0.41
C TYR A 38 -1.30 -15.44 -0.99
N LEU A 39 -1.84 -16.29 -0.11
CA LEU A 39 -2.60 -17.46 -0.53
C LEU A 39 -3.82 -17.01 -1.35
N GLU A 40 -4.08 -17.73 -2.44
CA GLU A 40 -5.32 -17.51 -3.19
C GLU A 40 -6.52 -17.66 -2.25
N PRO A 41 -7.49 -16.73 -2.29
CA PRO A 41 -8.63 -16.75 -1.38
C PRO A 41 -9.41 -18.06 -1.52
N GLN A 42 -9.33 -18.92 -0.50
CA GLN A 42 -10.04 -20.21 -0.46
C GLN A 42 -11.56 -20.03 -0.25
N SER A 43 -12.02 -18.83 0.13
CA SER A 43 -13.44 -18.49 0.32
C SER A 43 -13.67 -16.99 0.25
N ARG A 44 -14.79 -16.57 -0.36
CA ARG A 44 -15.25 -15.16 -0.43
C ARG A 44 -15.77 -14.61 0.90
N PHE A 45 -15.95 -15.45 1.93
CA PHE A 45 -16.64 -15.08 3.18
C PHE A 45 -15.72 -14.70 4.34
N PHE A 46 -14.41 -14.86 4.20
CA PHE A 46 -13.45 -14.43 5.21
C PHE A 46 -12.78 -13.14 4.76
N TRP A 47 -12.79 -12.14 5.64
CA TRP A 47 -11.97 -10.93 5.55
C TRP A 47 -10.49 -11.33 5.65
N ALA A 48 -9.96 -11.94 4.59
CA ALA A 48 -8.57 -12.31 4.51
C ALA A 48 -7.75 -11.05 4.24
N GLN A 49 -6.64 -10.87 4.96
CA GLN A 49 -5.67 -9.80 4.73
C GLN A 49 -4.85 -10.07 3.45
N ASN A 50 -5.53 -10.31 2.33
CA ASN A 50 -4.95 -10.77 1.06
C ASN A 50 -5.15 -9.76 -0.07
N ILE A 51 -5.65 -8.57 0.22
CA ILE A 51 -5.69 -7.49 -0.76
C ILE A 51 -4.47 -6.59 -0.52
N PRO A 52 -3.60 -6.39 -1.51
CA PRO A 52 -2.49 -5.45 -1.38
C PRO A 52 -2.99 -4.03 -1.14
N THR A 53 -2.23 -3.22 -0.39
CA THR A 53 -2.51 -1.78 -0.38
C THR A 53 -2.28 -1.16 -1.75
N ILE A 54 -2.94 -0.01 -2.01
CA ILE A 54 -2.69 0.76 -3.23
C ILE A 54 -1.24 1.24 -3.32
N GLY A 55 -0.57 1.47 -2.18
CA GLY A 55 0.84 1.81 -2.13
C GLY A 55 1.70 0.67 -2.69
N MET A 56 1.47 -0.57 -2.26
CA MET A 56 2.23 -1.72 -2.74
C MET A 56 1.97 -2.00 -4.23
N MET A 57 0.72 -1.88 -4.69
CA MET A 57 0.40 -2.00 -6.13
C MET A 57 1.08 -0.92 -6.97
N ALA A 58 1.16 0.32 -6.45
CA ALA A 58 1.86 1.41 -7.12
C ALA A 58 3.37 1.17 -7.17
N THR A 59 3.97 0.61 -6.11
CA THR A 59 5.39 0.22 -6.11
C THR A 59 5.69 -0.80 -7.21
N VAL A 60 4.90 -1.88 -7.30
CA VAL A 60 5.10 -2.91 -8.35
C VAL A 60 4.87 -2.33 -9.75
N LEU A 61 3.82 -1.52 -9.94
CA LEU A 61 3.59 -0.83 -11.21
C LEU A 61 4.79 0.04 -11.60
N ALA A 62 5.35 0.80 -10.65
CA ALA A 62 6.49 1.67 -10.91
C ALA A 62 7.72 0.86 -11.34
N SER A 63 7.96 -0.31 -10.74
CA SER A 63 9.06 -1.20 -11.14
C SER A 63 8.92 -1.73 -12.57
N HIS A 64 7.70 -1.83 -13.11
CA HIS A 64 7.48 -2.18 -14.53
C HIS A 64 7.66 -0.99 -15.49
N LEU A 65 7.60 0.24 -14.99
CA LEU A 65 7.58 1.46 -15.81
C LEU A 65 8.87 2.29 -15.73
N CYS A 66 9.65 2.12 -14.67
CA CYS A 66 10.80 2.94 -14.34
C CYS A 66 12.05 2.08 -14.13
N ASP A 67 13.20 2.59 -14.56
CA ASP A 67 14.50 1.94 -14.29
C ASP A 67 14.90 2.03 -12.81
N GLU A 68 14.48 3.11 -12.13
CA GLU A 68 14.73 3.35 -10.72
C GLU A 68 13.45 3.78 -10.01
N VAL A 69 13.21 3.24 -8.81
CA VAL A 69 12.03 3.54 -8.00
C VAL A 69 12.47 4.04 -6.63
N SER A 70 12.01 5.24 -6.28
CA SER A 70 12.22 5.86 -4.99
C SER A 70 10.89 6.14 -4.30
N LEU A 71 10.75 5.68 -3.06
CA LEU A 71 9.52 5.79 -2.29
C LEU A 71 9.65 6.87 -1.20
N ALA A 72 8.58 7.64 -1.00
CA ALA A 72 8.47 8.64 0.05
C ALA A 72 7.09 8.55 0.71
N GLY A 73 7.04 8.74 2.04
CA GLY A 73 5.78 8.68 2.79
C GLY A 73 5.25 7.27 3.02
N PHE A 74 6.11 6.25 2.83
CA PHE A 74 5.84 4.87 3.20
C PHE A 74 6.35 4.60 4.62
N GLY A 75 5.71 3.67 5.32
CA GLY A 75 6.08 3.27 6.68
C GLY A 75 4.91 3.34 7.64
N TYR A 76 4.44 2.19 8.11
CA TYR A 76 3.40 2.10 9.13
C TYR A 76 4.00 1.66 10.47
N ASN A 77 4.18 2.59 11.40
CA ASN A 77 4.57 2.23 12.76
C ASN A 77 3.34 1.92 13.63
N LEU A 78 2.82 0.69 13.49
CA LEU A 78 1.66 0.22 14.27
C LEU A 78 1.92 0.19 15.80
N ARG A 79 3.16 0.33 16.27
CA ARG A 79 3.47 0.43 17.71
C ARG A 79 3.15 1.82 18.28
N GLN A 80 2.98 2.84 17.44
CA GLN A 80 2.63 4.20 17.84
C GLN A 80 1.20 4.57 17.39
N PRO A 81 0.14 4.07 18.06
CA PRO A 81 -1.25 4.23 17.60
C PRO A 81 -1.75 5.68 17.53
N LYS A 82 -1.09 6.60 18.25
CA LYS A 82 -1.40 8.04 18.27
C LYS A 82 -0.62 8.86 17.23
N ALA A 83 0.36 8.26 16.55
CA ALA A 83 1.08 8.96 15.50
C ALA A 83 0.13 9.27 14.33
N PRO A 84 0.34 10.38 13.59
CA PRO A 84 -0.41 10.68 12.38
C PRO A 84 -0.31 9.53 11.37
N LEU A 85 -1.44 9.15 10.79
CA LEU A 85 -1.53 8.17 9.70
C LEU A 85 -1.23 8.82 8.35
N HIS A 86 -1.77 10.01 8.12
CA HIS A 86 -1.53 10.81 6.93
C HIS A 86 -0.82 12.11 7.29
N TYR A 87 -0.11 12.68 6.32
CA TYR A 87 0.62 13.94 6.51
C TYR A 87 -0.27 15.19 6.42
N TYR A 88 -1.50 15.06 5.90
CA TYR A 88 -2.38 16.19 5.60
C TYR A 88 -3.61 16.28 6.52
N ASP A 89 -3.84 15.28 7.37
CA ASP A 89 -4.99 15.24 8.27
C ASP A 89 -4.59 14.81 9.69
N SER A 90 -5.58 14.68 10.57
CA SER A 90 -5.39 14.30 11.97
C SER A 90 -5.82 12.86 12.27
N VAL A 91 -5.96 12.01 11.23
CA VAL A 91 -6.27 10.60 11.44
C VAL A 91 -5.06 9.92 12.04
N CYS A 92 -5.27 9.13 13.10
CA CYS A 92 -4.19 8.44 13.80
C CYS A 92 -3.98 7.01 13.28
N MET A 93 -2.76 6.49 13.47
CA MET A 93 -2.34 5.15 13.05
C MET A 93 -3.24 4.01 13.56
N VAL A 94 -3.95 4.21 14.68
CA VAL A 94 -4.96 3.24 15.17
C VAL A 94 -6.05 2.92 14.14
N ALA A 95 -6.40 3.86 13.25
CA ALA A 95 -7.39 3.63 12.20
C ALA A 95 -6.89 2.63 11.14
N MET A 96 -5.57 2.47 10.98
CA MET A 96 -4.99 1.45 10.10
C MET A 96 -5.13 0.05 10.73
N LYS A 97 -5.02 -0.08 12.06
CA LYS A 97 -5.20 -1.36 12.75
C LYS A 97 -6.61 -1.94 12.63
N SER A 98 -7.62 -1.10 12.41
CA SER A 98 -8.99 -1.56 12.23
C SER A 98 -9.29 -2.01 10.80
N GLN A 99 -8.35 -1.85 9.85
CA GLN A 99 -8.49 -2.35 8.48
C GLN A 99 -8.18 -3.85 8.43
N THR A 100 -9.17 -4.65 8.06
CA THR A 100 -9.05 -6.12 7.99
C THR A 100 -8.69 -6.66 6.61
N MET A 101 -8.65 -5.79 5.60
CA MET A 101 -8.44 -6.19 4.19
C MET A 101 -6.95 -6.36 3.81
N HIS A 102 -6.06 -5.65 4.50
CA HIS A 102 -4.66 -5.52 4.12
C HIS A 102 -3.74 -6.06 5.21
N ASN A 103 -2.66 -6.74 4.83
CA ASN A 103 -1.60 -7.13 5.76
C ASN A 103 -0.45 -6.13 5.72
N VAL A 104 -0.67 -4.92 6.23
CA VAL A 104 0.33 -3.85 6.19
C VAL A 104 1.63 -4.19 6.92
N THR A 105 1.58 -5.09 7.90
CA THR A 105 2.76 -5.61 8.59
C THR A 105 3.62 -6.42 7.62
N TRP A 106 3.01 -7.34 6.87
CA TRP A 106 3.72 -8.15 5.88
C TRP A 106 4.22 -7.31 4.70
N GLU A 107 3.40 -6.39 4.19
CA GLU A 107 3.83 -5.45 3.15
C GLU A 107 5.05 -4.63 3.58
N THR A 108 5.10 -4.22 4.86
CA THR A 108 6.27 -3.51 5.41
C THR A 108 7.53 -4.40 5.40
N VAL A 109 7.41 -5.69 5.71
CA VAL A 109 8.54 -6.65 5.65
C VAL A 109 9.07 -6.78 4.23
N ILE A 110 8.18 -6.90 3.24
CA ILE A 110 8.56 -6.98 1.83
C ILE A 110 9.23 -5.68 1.37
N LEU A 111 8.66 -4.52 1.69
CA LEU A 111 9.27 -3.23 1.36
C LEU A 111 10.67 -3.09 1.96
N GLN A 112 10.86 -3.49 3.21
CA GLN A 112 12.18 -3.49 3.86
C GLN A 112 13.18 -4.41 3.15
N GLN A 113 12.73 -5.56 2.66
CA GLN A 113 13.58 -6.44 1.86
C GLN A 113 13.98 -5.78 0.54
N LEU A 114 13.03 -5.20 -0.19
CA LEU A 114 13.29 -4.50 -1.46
C LEU A 114 14.28 -3.33 -1.28
N VAL A 115 14.17 -2.58 -0.18
CA VAL A 115 15.14 -1.52 0.16
C VAL A 115 16.53 -2.10 0.42
N ARG A 116 16.63 -3.14 1.25
CA ARG A 116 17.92 -3.77 1.59
C ARG A 116 18.62 -4.39 0.38
N GLU A 117 17.86 -4.94 -0.56
CA GLU A 117 18.38 -5.51 -1.81
C GLU A 117 18.69 -4.45 -2.87
N GLY A 118 18.37 -3.18 -2.62
CA GLY A 118 18.60 -2.08 -3.55
C GLY A 118 17.64 -2.03 -4.74
N ALA A 119 16.57 -2.81 -4.72
CA ALA A 119 15.54 -2.81 -5.76
C ALA A 119 14.69 -1.53 -5.75
N ILE A 120 14.55 -0.90 -4.57
CA ILE A 120 13.90 0.40 -4.38
C ILE A 120 14.70 1.24 -3.40
N SER A 121 14.58 2.56 -3.47
CA SER A 121 15.17 3.50 -2.49
C SER A 121 14.12 4.07 -1.54
N ASP A 122 14.42 4.15 -0.25
CA ASP A 122 13.58 4.83 0.75
C ASP A 122 14.08 6.26 0.98
N LEU A 123 13.37 7.24 0.42
CA LEU A 123 13.75 8.65 0.53
C LEU A 123 13.40 9.25 1.89
N SER A 124 12.39 8.70 2.56
CA SER A 124 11.85 9.25 3.81
C SER A 124 12.41 8.57 5.07
N GLY A 125 13.10 7.44 4.92
CA GLY A 125 13.57 6.61 6.04
C GLY A 125 12.44 5.96 6.83
N GLY A 126 11.24 5.88 6.26
CA GLY A 126 10.05 5.35 6.93
C GLY A 126 9.87 3.83 6.79
N ILE A 127 10.55 3.20 5.82
CA ILE A 127 10.49 1.76 5.53
C ILE A 127 11.61 1.04 6.31
N ASP A 128 12.87 1.38 6.06
CA ASP A 128 14.04 0.82 6.76
C ASP A 128 14.76 1.92 7.52
N CYS A 129 14.33 2.11 8.77
CA CYS A 129 14.86 3.15 9.63
C CYS A 129 16.19 2.70 10.27
N HIS A 130 17.32 3.07 9.67
CA HIS A 130 18.65 2.77 10.19
C HIS A 130 18.92 3.41 11.57
N PHE A 131 18.35 4.59 11.85
CA PHE A 131 18.54 5.31 13.12
C PHE A 131 17.59 4.87 14.24
N CYS A 132 16.51 4.14 13.93
CA CYS A 132 15.54 3.68 14.93
C CYS A 132 16.05 2.47 15.74
N LYS A 133 17.14 1.84 15.32
CA LYS A 133 17.74 0.68 16.01
C LYS A 133 18.51 1.06 17.29
N GLU A 134 18.78 2.34 17.53
CA GLU A 134 19.58 2.81 18.68
C GLU A 134 18.77 3.19 19.92
N GLN A 135 17.43 3.09 19.91
CA GLN A 135 16.62 3.33 21.10
C GLN A 135 16.27 2.00 21.80
N GLY A 136 17.26 1.49 22.55
CA GLY A 136 17.09 0.44 23.57
C GLY A 136 16.55 1.01 24.87
#